data_AF-A0A6B1GKY7-F1
#
_entry.id   AF-A0A6B1GKY7-F1
#
_cell.length_a   1.000
_cell.length_b   1.000
_cell.length_c   1.000
_cell.angle_alpha   90.00
_cell.angle_beta   90.00
_cell.angle_gamma   90.00
#
_symmetry.space_group_name_H-M   'P 1'
#
loop_
_entity.id
_entity.type
_entity.pdbx_description
1 polymer ?
#
loop_
_entity_poly.entity_id
_entity_poly.type
_entity_poly.pdbx_seq_one_letter_code
_entity_poly.pdbx_strand_id
1 'polypeptide(L)'
;MTRRQSRSRVRRQASQSQSLVQRPFKEVRNPYPPMEIISADQVESIHDASLKILRDIGIRVESKTALKLLKDVRAEVDWDNQHVRFDPDLINELVSGLPEEFTIHARNPAKTVTMGKNSIVFATVCGPSFATDIERGRRAGTKADMEDFVKLSGSLNVFHHEGGGGLEPLDLPPETRHLDMMYAQITLTDKAWQPNWMNTGKRARDCIEMAKIARQTDDDGMRQRPAIVGGVNTNSPLLFDEGQADGMRE
;
A
#
# COMPACT_ATOMS: atom_id res chain seq x y z
N MET A 1 -27.46 -42.64 51.94
CA MET A 1 -26.32 -41.73 52.18
C MET A 1 -25.67 -41.37 50.86
N THR A 2 -26.01 -40.18 50.35
CA THR A 2 -25.57 -39.60 49.08
C THR A 2 -24.22 -38.93 49.28
N ARG A 3 -23.13 -39.44 48.67
CA ARG A 3 -21.82 -38.79 48.74
C ARG A 3 -21.56 -37.97 47.48
N ARG A 4 -21.62 -36.66 47.71
CA ARG A 4 -21.46 -35.53 46.80
C ARG A 4 -19.99 -35.35 46.37
N GLN A 5 -19.80 -35.09 45.08
CA GLN A 5 -18.77 -34.26 44.43
C GLN A 5 -17.41 -34.02 45.13
N SER A 6 -16.33 -34.35 44.43
CA SER A 6 -15.30 -33.34 44.13
C SER A 6 -14.58 -33.70 42.81
N ARG A 7 -15.15 -33.24 41.69
CA ARG A 7 -14.35 -33.05 40.46
C ARG A 7 -13.44 -31.87 40.74
N SER A 8 -12.22 -32.15 41.16
CA SER A 8 -11.20 -31.12 41.31
C SER A 8 -11.01 -30.45 39.95
N ARG A 9 -11.31 -29.16 39.94
CA ARG A 9 -11.02 -28.23 38.86
C ARG A 9 -9.55 -28.42 38.47
N VAL A 10 -9.32 -29.02 37.30
CA VAL A 10 -8.11 -28.79 36.52
C VAL A 10 -8.12 -27.31 36.20
N ARG A 11 -7.54 -26.55 37.14
CA ARG A 11 -7.15 -25.16 36.95
C ARG A 11 -6.11 -25.24 35.84
N ARG A 12 -6.55 -25.07 34.58
CA ARG A 12 -5.69 -24.67 33.47
C ARG A 12 -4.94 -23.47 34.00
N GLN A 13 -3.73 -23.70 34.49
CA GLN A 13 -2.74 -22.65 34.61
C GLN A 13 -2.76 -21.97 33.25
N ALA A 14 -3.18 -20.70 33.25
CA ALA A 14 -2.95 -19.82 32.14
C ALA A 14 -1.50 -20.03 31.76
N SER A 15 -1.29 -20.70 30.63
CA SER A 15 0.02 -20.88 30.05
C SER A 15 0.61 -19.49 30.02
N GLN A 16 1.77 -19.31 30.67
CA GLN A 16 2.70 -18.28 30.24
C GLN A 16 2.65 -18.27 28.72
N SER A 17 2.21 -17.16 28.14
CA SER A 17 2.04 -17.02 26.71
C SER A 17 3.32 -17.53 26.05
N GLN A 18 3.26 -18.72 25.43
CA GLN A 18 4.36 -19.16 24.60
C GLN A 18 4.40 -18.12 23.48
N SER A 19 5.38 -17.22 23.56
CA SER A 19 5.63 -16.25 22.52
C SER A 19 5.70 -17.02 21.21
N LEU A 20 4.91 -16.61 20.22
CA LEU A 20 4.90 -17.23 18.90
C LEU A 20 6.34 -17.36 18.41
N VAL A 21 6.81 -18.60 18.17
CA VAL A 21 8.17 -18.84 17.69
C VAL A 21 8.23 -18.41 16.23
N GLN A 22 9.08 -17.41 15.93
CA GLN A 22 9.21 -16.83 14.59
C GLN A 22 10.68 -16.62 14.26
N ARG A 23 10.99 -16.58 12.96
CA ARG A 23 12.28 -16.08 12.49
C ARG A 23 12.42 -14.60 12.87
N PRO A 24 13.66 -14.09 13.09
CA PRO A 24 13.86 -12.66 13.29
C PRO A 24 13.41 -11.89 12.06
N PHE A 25 12.88 -10.68 12.29
CA PHE A 25 12.64 -9.74 11.20
C PHE A 25 13.96 -9.42 10.51
N LYS A 26 13.98 -9.54 9.18
CA LYS A 26 15.13 -9.17 8.35
C LYS A 26 14.64 -8.90 6.94
N GLU A 27 15.36 -8.06 6.23
CA GLU A 27 15.16 -7.94 4.79
C GLU A 27 15.45 -9.27 4.09
N VAL A 28 14.67 -9.55 3.05
CA VAL A 28 14.82 -10.74 2.23
C VAL A 28 15.27 -10.30 0.85
N ARG A 29 16.34 -10.91 0.33
CA ARG A 29 16.81 -10.71 -1.04
C ARG A 29 16.75 -12.03 -1.79
N ASN A 30 16.28 -11.98 -3.03
CA ASN A 30 16.34 -13.13 -3.93
C ASN A 30 17.80 -13.36 -4.34
N PRO A 31 18.41 -14.53 -4.04
CA PRO A 31 19.77 -14.82 -4.46
C PRO A 31 19.87 -15.20 -5.94
N TYR A 32 18.73 -15.47 -6.61
CA TYR A 32 18.69 -15.85 -8.01
C TYR A 32 18.37 -14.65 -8.90
N PRO A 33 18.89 -14.62 -10.14
CA PRO A 33 18.42 -13.66 -11.14
C PRO A 33 16.92 -13.88 -11.43
N PRO A 34 16.20 -12.83 -11.89
CA PRO A 34 14.85 -13.00 -12.40
C PRO A 34 14.78 -14.10 -13.46
N MET A 35 13.71 -14.88 -13.45
CA MET A 35 13.48 -15.87 -14.48
C MET A 35 13.03 -15.18 -15.76
N GLU A 36 13.80 -15.33 -16.84
CA GLU A 36 13.47 -14.77 -18.16
C GLU A 36 12.48 -15.69 -18.88
N ILE A 37 11.18 -15.40 -18.74
CA ILE A 37 10.09 -16.19 -19.35
C ILE A 37 9.94 -15.90 -20.85
N ILE A 38 10.37 -14.72 -21.29
CA ILE A 38 10.33 -14.24 -22.68
C ILE A 38 11.71 -13.68 -23.07
N SER A 39 12.03 -13.70 -24.38
CA SER A 39 13.32 -13.21 -24.88
C SER A 39 13.44 -11.68 -24.81
N ALA A 40 14.67 -11.16 -24.92
CA ALA A 40 14.91 -9.72 -24.98
C ALA A 40 14.13 -9.02 -26.11
N ASP A 41 14.14 -9.59 -27.32
CA ASP A 41 13.39 -9.05 -28.47
C ASP A 41 11.87 -9.02 -28.22
N GLN A 42 11.34 -9.98 -27.44
CA GLN A 42 9.92 -9.99 -27.05
C GLN A 42 9.60 -8.91 -26.01
N VAL A 43 10.52 -8.65 -25.08
CA VAL A 43 10.39 -7.52 -24.14
C VAL A 43 10.39 -6.20 -24.89
N GLU A 44 11.33 -6.00 -25.83
CA GLU A 44 11.41 -4.80 -26.67
C GLU A 44 10.14 -4.63 -27.52
N SER A 45 9.63 -5.72 -28.11
CA SER A 45 8.38 -5.69 -28.87
C SER A 45 7.17 -5.26 -28.02
N ILE A 46 7.09 -5.69 -26.75
CA ILE A 46 6.02 -5.27 -25.82
C ILE A 46 6.19 -3.79 -25.44
N HIS A 47 7.42 -3.36 -25.19
CA HIS A 47 7.74 -1.95 -24.88
C HIS A 47 7.31 -1.03 -26.03
N ASP A 48 7.73 -1.33 -27.26
CA ASP A 48 7.40 -0.55 -28.45
C ASP A 48 5.89 -0.52 -28.72
N ALA A 49 5.20 -1.66 -28.52
CA ALA A 49 3.75 -1.72 -28.63
C ALA A 49 3.05 -0.84 -27.57
N SER A 50 3.56 -0.82 -26.35
CA SER A 50 3.02 0.04 -25.28
C SER A 50 3.22 1.53 -25.58
N LEU A 51 4.39 1.92 -26.09
CA LEU A 51 4.68 3.29 -26.52
C LEU A 51 3.78 3.70 -27.69
N LYS A 52 3.55 2.79 -28.64
CA LYS A 52 2.62 3.01 -29.75
C LYS A 52 1.20 3.24 -29.26
N ILE A 53 0.72 2.48 -28.26
CA ILE A 53 -0.60 2.72 -27.65
C ILE A 53 -0.65 4.10 -27.01
N LEU A 54 0.35 4.49 -26.22
CA LEU A 54 0.36 5.81 -25.57
C LEU A 54 0.45 6.98 -26.57
N ARG A 55 1.12 6.79 -27.71
CA ARG A 55 1.24 7.79 -28.79
C ARG A 55 0.00 7.87 -29.66
N ASP A 56 -0.48 6.74 -30.17
CA ASP A 56 -1.53 6.70 -31.20
C ASP A 56 -2.93 6.72 -30.57
N ILE A 57 -3.10 6.04 -29.42
CA ILE A 57 -4.38 5.89 -28.71
C ILE A 57 -4.47 6.85 -27.53
N GLY A 58 -3.46 6.89 -26.65
CA GLY A 58 -3.42 7.68 -25.42
C GLY A 58 -4.27 7.15 -24.27
N ILE A 59 -4.48 7.99 -23.24
CA ILE A 59 -5.27 7.69 -22.04
C ILE A 59 -6.23 8.84 -21.71
N ARG A 60 -7.36 8.53 -21.08
CA ARG A 60 -8.25 9.52 -20.49
C ARG A 60 -7.79 9.87 -19.07
N VAL A 61 -7.72 11.15 -18.73
CA VAL A 61 -7.30 11.65 -17.41
C VAL A 61 -8.33 12.64 -16.88
N GLU A 62 -9.09 12.24 -15.86
CA GLU A 62 -10.24 13.02 -15.37
C GLU A 62 -9.88 14.14 -14.39
N SER A 63 -8.59 14.33 -14.05
CA SER A 63 -8.12 15.45 -13.23
C SER A 63 -7.57 16.60 -14.08
N LYS A 64 -8.19 17.78 -13.96
CA LYS A 64 -7.67 19.02 -14.58
C LYS A 64 -6.28 19.39 -14.09
N THR A 65 -5.95 19.05 -12.85
CA THR A 65 -4.63 19.34 -12.28
C THR A 65 -3.58 18.40 -12.86
N ALA A 66 -3.89 17.11 -12.98
CA ALA A 66 -3.01 16.16 -13.64
C ALA A 66 -2.80 16.50 -15.13
N LEU A 67 -3.85 16.90 -15.84
CA LEU A 67 -3.74 17.37 -17.23
C LEU A 67 -2.77 18.55 -17.39
N LYS A 68 -2.76 19.50 -16.45
CA LYS A 68 -1.80 20.61 -16.45
C LYS A 68 -0.36 20.12 -16.27
N LEU A 69 -0.12 19.26 -15.27
CA LEU A 69 1.20 18.68 -15.03
C LEU A 69 1.72 17.91 -16.25
N LEU A 70 0.85 17.14 -16.88
CA LEU A 70 1.17 16.40 -18.10
C LEU A 70 1.48 17.35 -19.28
N LYS A 71 0.74 18.45 -19.40
CA LYS A 71 1.03 19.49 -20.40
C LYS A 71 2.39 20.15 -20.16
N ASP A 72 2.74 20.42 -18.90
CA ASP A 72 4.00 21.06 -18.51
C ASP A 72 5.22 20.19 -18.85
N VAL A 73 5.06 18.85 -18.80
CA VAL A 73 6.08 17.90 -19.26
C VAL A 73 6.01 17.58 -20.76
N ARG A 74 5.29 18.39 -21.55
CA ARG A 74 5.17 18.29 -23.02
C ARG A 74 4.27 17.15 -23.54
N ALA A 75 3.41 16.56 -22.72
CA ALA A 75 2.39 15.64 -23.23
C ALA A 75 1.38 16.39 -24.12
N GLU A 76 0.81 15.68 -25.10
CA GLU A 76 -0.25 16.21 -25.96
C GLU A 76 -1.59 16.06 -25.23
N VAL A 77 -2.18 17.19 -24.84
CA VAL A 77 -3.43 17.23 -24.07
C VAL A 77 -4.57 17.78 -24.93
N ASP A 78 -5.60 16.95 -25.12
CA ASP A 78 -6.93 17.35 -25.56
C ASP A 78 -7.77 17.69 -24.33
N TRP A 79 -7.99 18.98 -24.11
CA TRP A 79 -8.71 19.51 -22.94
C TRP A 79 -10.21 19.25 -22.99
N ASP A 80 -10.80 19.19 -24.18
CA ASP A 80 -12.24 19.03 -24.36
C ASP A 80 -12.65 17.58 -24.06
N ASN A 81 -11.80 16.62 -24.44
CA ASN A 81 -12.03 15.19 -24.21
C ASN A 81 -11.30 14.63 -22.98
N GLN A 82 -10.56 15.47 -22.24
CA GLN A 82 -9.73 15.07 -21.09
C GLN A 82 -8.80 13.91 -21.43
N HIS A 83 -8.13 14.01 -22.58
CA HIS A 83 -7.42 12.91 -23.19
C HIS A 83 -5.95 13.29 -23.45
N VAL A 84 -5.03 12.39 -23.16
CA VAL A 84 -3.58 12.64 -23.22
C VAL A 84 -2.89 11.60 -24.09
N ARG A 85 -2.07 12.09 -25.02
CA ARG A 85 -1.16 11.27 -25.83
C ARG A 85 0.28 11.65 -25.51
N PHE A 86 1.18 10.68 -25.66
CA PHE A 86 2.58 10.83 -25.26
C PHE A 86 3.52 10.58 -26.43
N ASP A 87 4.53 11.45 -26.55
CA ASP A 87 5.69 11.14 -27.38
C ASP A 87 6.47 9.97 -26.74
N PRO A 88 6.82 8.92 -27.50
CA PRO A 88 7.64 7.82 -26.99
C PRO A 88 8.96 8.26 -26.33
N ASP A 89 9.62 9.29 -26.87
CA ASP A 89 10.89 9.78 -26.34
C ASP A 89 10.69 10.45 -24.98
N LEU A 90 9.56 11.14 -24.79
CA LEU A 90 9.19 11.70 -23.49
C LEU A 90 9.01 10.61 -22.44
N ILE A 91 8.36 9.50 -22.78
CA ILE A 91 8.17 8.38 -21.85
C ILE A 91 9.51 7.76 -21.47
N ASN A 92 10.39 7.51 -22.46
CA ASN A 92 11.71 6.96 -22.23
C ASN A 92 12.57 7.90 -21.35
N GLU A 93 12.52 9.21 -21.60
CA GLU A 93 13.19 10.23 -20.78
C GLU A 93 12.72 10.16 -19.32
N LEU A 94 11.40 10.20 -19.08
CA LEU A 94 10.82 10.21 -17.74
C LEU A 94 11.14 8.93 -16.95
N VAL A 95 11.10 7.77 -17.60
CA VAL A 95 11.38 6.48 -16.96
C VAL A 95 12.86 6.32 -16.62
N SER A 96 13.77 6.84 -17.47
CA SER A 96 15.22 6.71 -17.26
C SER A 96 15.74 7.39 -16.00
N GLY A 97 15.01 8.40 -15.49
CA GLY A 97 15.37 9.12 -14.26
C GLY A 97 14.92 8.44 -12.96
N LEU A 98 14.21 7.32 -13.04
CA LEU A 98 13.66 6.65 -11.85
C LEU A 98 14.72 5.82 -11.11
N PRO A 99 14.70 5.80 -9.77
CA PRO A 99 15.63 4.98 -8.99
C PRO A 99 15.30 3.49 -9.12
N GLU A 100 16.32 2.65 -9.31
CA GLU A 100 16.16 1.18 -9.33
C GLU A 100 15.93 0.58 -7.93
N GLU A 101 16.29 1.33 -6.87
CA GLU A 101 16.21 0.92 -5.48
C GLU A 101 15.99 2.15 -4.58
N PHE A 102 15.08 2.04 -3.63
CA PHE A 102 14.80 3.09 -2.63
C PHE A 102 14.43 2.48 -1.27
N THR A 103 14.43 3.30 -0.23
CA THR A 103 14.18 2.85 1.15
C THR A 103 12.90 3.45 1.70
N ILE A 104 12.05 2.62 2.30
CA ILE A 104 10.88 3.04 3.06
C ILE A 104 11.18 2.96 4.56
N HIS A 105 11.19 4.12 5.20
CA HIS A 105 11.60 4.31 6.58
C HIS A 105 10.42 4.09 7.55
N ALA A 106 10.44 2.96 8.25
CA ALA A 106 9.51 2.67 9.33
C ALA A 106 9.84 3.48 10.60
N ARG A 107 8.83 3.76 11.43
CA ARG A 107 8.99 4.53 12.68
C ARG A 107 9.99 3.85 13.62
N ASN A 108 9.96 2.52 13.68
CA ASN A 108 11.07 1.74 14.21
C ASN A 108 12.14 1.56 13.11
N PRO A 109 13.34 2.15 13.25
CA PRO A 109 14.38 2.03 12.23
C PRO A 109 14.77 0.58 11.91
N ALA A 110 14.64 -0.35 12.87
CA ALA A 110 14.91 -1.78 12.67
C ALA A 110 13.88 -2.50 11.77
N LYS A 111 12.79 -1.80 11.40
CA LYS A 111 11.74 -2.28 10.49
C LYS A 111 11.72 -1.54 9.16
N THR A 112 12.75 -0.73 8.88
CA THR A 112 12.97 -0.09 7.59
C THR A 112 13.20 -1.15 6.51
N VAL A 113 12.66 -0.92 5.31
CA VAL A 113 12.74 -1.88 4.20
C VAL A 113 13.24 -1.19 2.93
N THR A 114 14.02 -1.93 2.16
CA THR A 114 14.47 -1.55 0.82
C THR A 114 13.52 -2.12 -0.22
N MET A 115 13.14 -1.32 -1.22
CA MET A 115 12.32 -1.72 -2.35
C MET A 115 13.11 -1.58 -3.65
N GLY A 116 12.94 -2.52 -4.57
CA GLY A 116 13.67 -2.56 -5.84
C GLY A 116 14.77 -3.63 -5.90
N LYS A 117 15.42 -3.71 -7.07
CA LYS A 117 16.40 -4.76 -7.43
C LYS A 117 15.90 -6.16 -7.06
N ASN A 118 16.63 -6.86 -6.20
CA ASN A 118 16.31 -8.21 -5.75
C ASN A 118 15.69 -8.26 -4.35
N SER A 119 15.25 -7.13 -3.78
CA SER A 119 14.56 -7.10 -2.50
C SER A 119 13.16 -7.72 -2.60
N ILE A 120 12.77 -8.47 -1.57
CA ILE A 120 11.43 -9.06 -1.42
C ILE A 120 10.78 -8.49 -0.16
N VAL A 121 9.72 -7.70 -0.35
CA VAL A 121 8.91 -7.13 0.72
C VAL A 121 7.54 -7.83 0.75
N PHE A 122 7.25 -8.55 1.83
CA PHE A 122 5.92 -9.12 2.04
C PHE A 122 5.04 -8.09 2.74
N ALA A 123 3.98 -7.66 2.07
CA ALA A 123 2.95 -6.79 2.64
C ALA A 123 1.67 -7.58 2.94
N THR A 124 0.86 -7.07 3.87
CA THR A 124 -0.48 -7.62 4.11
C THR A 124 -1.49 -7.17 3.04
N VAL A 125 -2.67 -7.79 3.04
CA VAL A 125 -3.75 -7.44 2.12
C VAL A 125 -4.32 -6.03 2.41
N CYS A 126 -4.92 -5.42 1.39
CA CYS A 126 -5.67 -4.16 1.46
C CYS A 126 -6.97 -4.28 0.67
N GLY A 127 -8.07 -3.69 1.17
CA GLY A 127 -9.31 -3.52 0.40
C GLY A 127 -10.50 -4.46 0.68
N PRO A 128 -10.36 -5.69 1.20
CA PRO A 128 -11.52 -6.53 1.51
C PRO A 128 -12.56 -5.85 2.41
N SER A 129 -13.84 -5.90 2.03
CA SER A 129 -14.92 -5.36 2.88
C SER A 129 -15.53 -6.38 3.85
N PHE A 130 -15.07 -7.63 3.79
CA PHE A 130 -15.59 -8.73 4.62
C PHE A 130 -14.44 -9.44 5.33
N ALA A 131 -14.64 -9.73 6.61
CA ALA A 131 -13.75 -10.56 7.42
C ALA A 131 -14.35 -11.96 7.57
N THR A 132 -13.49 -12.96 7.77
CA THR A 132 -13.90 -14.34 8.09
C THR A 132 -12.99 -14.90 9.17
N ASP A 133 -13.58 -15.50 10.20
CA ASP A 133 -12.85 -16.30 11.18
C ASP A 133 -13.67 -17.53 11.59
N ILE A 134 -13.04 -18.46 12.32
CA ILE A 134 -13.63 -19.75 12.71
C ILE A 134 -14.74 -19.63 13.76
N GLU A 135 -14.81 -18.52 14.49
CA GLU A 135 -15.75 -18.33 15.60
C GLU A 135 -17.01 -17.59 15.16
N ARG A 136 -16.84 -16.53 14.38
CA ARG A 136 -17.86 -15.56 13.95
C ARG A 136 -18.30 -15.75 12.51
N GLY A 137 -17.58 -16.56 11.71
CA GLY A 137 -17.87 -16.76 10.29
C GLY A 137 -17.60 -15.50 9.44
N ARG A 138 -18.16 -15.48 8.22
CA ARG A 138 -18.04 -14.35 7.29
C ARG A 138 -18.98 -13.21 7.70
N ARG A 139 -18.45 -11.99 7.79
CA ARG A 139 -19.19 -10.77 8.20
C ARG A 139 -18.64 -9.53 7.51
N ALA A 140 -19.40 -8.44 7.55
CA ALA A 140 -18.90 -7.11 7.20
C ALA A 140 -17.72 -6.73 8.10
N GLY A 141 -16.69 -6.11 7.53
CA GLY A 141 -15.54 -5.63 8.29
C GLY A 141 -15.92 -4.55 9.28
N THR A 142 -15.29 -4.57 10.46
CA THR A 142 -15.47 -3.56 11.52
C THR A 142 -14.13 -2.92 11.88
N LYS A 143 -14.16 -1.77 12.56
CA LYS A 143 -12.96 -1.16 13.14
C LYS A 143 -12.18 -2.13 14.02
N ALA A 144 -12.89 -2.91 14.84
CA ALA A 144 -12.27 -3.91 15.71
C ALA A 144 -11.54 -5.00 14.91
N ASP A 145 -12.17 -5.50 13.85
CA ASP A 145 -11.56 -6.51 12.98
C ASP A 145 -10.31 -5.94 12.27
N MET A 146 -10.37 -4.69 11.81
CA MET A 146 -9.25 -3.96 11.19
C MET A 146 -8.08 -3.79 12.17
N GLU A 147 -8.35 -3.31 13.39
CA GLU A 147 -7.32 -3.16 14.42
C GLU A 147 -6.67 -4.49 14.81
N ASP A 148 -7.46 -5.56 14.94
CA ASP A 148 -6.95 -6.89 15.23
C ASP A 148 -6.08 -7.42 14.09
N PHE A 149 -6.44 -7.15 12.84
CA PHE A 149 -5.61 -7.47 11.69
C PHE A 149 -4.30 -6.69 11.67
N VAL A 150 -4.31 -5.39 11.98
CA VAL A 150 -3.09 -4.57 12.07
C VAL A 150 -2.18 -5.08 13.20
N LYS A 151 -2.72 -5.40 14.38
CA LYS A 151 -1.96 -6.00 15.49
C LYS A 151 -1.35 -7.34 15.08
N LEU A 152 -2.11 -8.20 14.42
CA LEU A 152 -1.65 -9.49 13.92
C LEU A 152 -0.50 -9.29 12.92
N SER A 153 -0.70 -8.42 11.93
CA SER A 153 0.31 -8.04 10.93
C SER A 153 1.59 -7.53 11.59
N GLY A 154 1.47 -6.59 12.53
CA GLY A 154 2.59 -6.04 13.31
C GLY A 154 3.36 -7.10 14.10
N SER A 155 2.65 -8.07 14.69
CA SER A 155 3.24 -9.12 15.51
C SER A 155 4.05 -10.18 14.74
N LEU A 156 3.82 -10.32 13.42
CA LEU A 156 4.40 -11.38 12.59
C LEU A 156 5.61 -10.87 11.80
N ASN A 157 6.80 -11.44 12.04
CA ASN A 157 8.03 -11.02 11.36
C ASN A 157 8.09 -11.36 9.86
N VAL A 158 7.19 -12.22 9.35
CA VAL A 158 7.11 -12.55 7.92
C VAL A 158 6.58 -11.38 7.09
N PHE A 159 5.75 -10.51 7.68
CA PHE A 159 5.28 -9.30 7.01
C PHE A 159 6.28 -8.18 7.27
N HIS A 160 6.82 -7.60 6.21
CA HIS A 160 7.78 -6.50 6.27
C HIS A 160 7.10 -5.13 6.24
N HIS A 161 5.91 -5.06 5.64
CA HIS A 161 5.14 -3.85 5.43
C HIS A 161 3.67 -4.07 5.78
N GLU A 162 3.02 -3.10 6.41
CA GLU A 162 1.58 -3.13 6.65
C GLU A 162 0.85 -2.65 5.38
N GLY A 163 -0.06 -3.47 4.88
CA GLY A 163 -0.63 -3.34 3.54
C GLY A 163 -1.75 -2.33 3.36
N GLY A 164 -2.31 -1.73 4.41
CA GLY A 164 -3.49 -0.86 4.27
C GLY A 164 -4.63 -1.23 5.22
N GLY A 165 -4.33 -1.74 6.41
CA GLY A 165 -5.33 -2.08 7.42
C GLY A 165 -6.06 -3.42 7.19
N GLY A 166 -5.80 -4.13 6.09
CA GLY A 166 -6.36 -5.47 5.84
C GLY A 166 -7.79 -5.51 5.36
N LEU A 167 -8.65 -4.68 5.94
CA LEU A 167 -10.08 -4.65 5.63
C LEU A 167 -10.68 -3.26 5.82
N GLU A 168 -11.80 -3.06 5.14
CA GLU A 168 -12.59 -1.84 5.22
C GLU A 168 -13.50 -1.87 6.47
N PRO A 169 -13.39 -0.91 7.42
CA PRO A 169 -14.27 -0.82 8.58
C PRO A 169 -15.62 -0.20 8.19
N LEU A 170 -16.58 -1.03 7.84
CA LEU A 170 -17.91 -0.61 7.35
C LEU A 170 -18.84 -0.08 8.46
N ASP A 171 -18.46 -0.23 9.71
CA ASP A 171 -19.13 0.35 10.88
C ASP A 171 -18.75 1.83 11.14
N LEU A 172 -17.80 2.37 10.38
CA LEU A 172 -17.37 3.76 10.47
C LEU A 172 -17.91 4.62 9.31
N PRO A 173 -18.12 5.94 9.53
CA PRO A 173 -18.51 6.86 8.45
C PRO A 173 -17.50 6.85 7.30
N PRO A 174 -17.94 6.60 6.03
CA PRO A 174 -17.06 6.56 4.87
C PRO A 174 -16.23 7.83 4.67
N GLU A 175 -16.72 8.97 5.14
CA GLU A 175 -16.10 10.29 4.96
C GLU A 175 -14.79 10.42 5.74
N THR A 176 -14.70 9.80 6.92
CA THR A 176 -13.62 10.02 7.89
C THR A 176 -12.87 8.76 8.29
N ARG A 177 -13.37 7.56 7.96
CA ARG A 177 -12.77 6.28 8.38
C ARG A 177 -11.31 6.08 7.98
N HIS A 178 -10.80 6.79 6.95
CA HIS A 178 -9.37 6.79 6.61
C HIS A 178 -8.51 7.28 7.78
N LEU A 179 -9.00 8.23 8.58
CA LEU A 179 -8.30 8.75 9.76
C LEU A 179 -8.17 7.68 10.84
N ASP A 180 -9.24 6.92 11.12
CA ASP A 180 -9.22 5.81 12.07
C ASP A 180 -8.27 4.70 11.62
N MET A 181 -8.27 4.38 10.32
CA MET A 181 -7.37 3.38 9.76
C MET A 181 -5.90 3.82 9.86
N MET A 182 -5.60 5.06 9.48
CA MET A 182 -4.25 5.63 9.62
C MET A 182 -3.80 5.66 11.07
N TYR A 183 -4.68 6.05 12.00
CA TYR A 183 -4.37 6.06 13.43
C TYR A 183 -4.03 4.65 13.95
N ALA A 184 -4.83 3.64 13.56
CA ALA A 184 -4.56 2.25 13.89
C ALA A 184 -3.21 1.78 13.34
N GLN A 185 -2.89 2.04 12.08
CA GLN A 185 -1.59 1.69 11.48
C GLN A 185 -0.43 2.35 12.24
N ILE A 186 -0.52 3.64 12.54
CA ILE A 186 0.54 4.38 13.22
C ILE A 186 0.80 3.87 14.64
N THR A 187 -0.27 3.51 15.37
CA THR A 187 -0.21 3.20 16.80
C THR A 187 -0.12 1.71 17.14
N LEU A 188 -0.59 0.81 16.26
CA LEU A 188 -0.66 -0.62 16.52
C LEU A 188 0.45 -1.43 15.81
N THR A 189 1.20 -0.80 14.90
CA THR A 189 2.42 -1.40 14.32
C THR A 189 3.58 -0.40 14.34
N ASP A 190 4.79 -0.93 14.26
CA ASP A 190 6.03 -0.18 14.18
C ASP A 190 6.74 -0.32 12.82
N LYS A 191 6.12 -1.06 11.90
CA LYS A 191 6.52 -1.23 10.49
C LYS A 191 6.08 -0.02 9.66
N ALA A 192 6.62 0.10 8.45
CA ALA A 192 6.08 1.00 7.44
C ALA A 192 4.70 0.51 6.96
N TRP A 193 3.91 1.40 6.38
CA TRP A 193 2.52 1.11 6.02
C TRP A 193 2.09 1.76 4.71
N GLN A 194 1.05 1.18 4.12
CA GLN A 194 0.33 1.75 3.01
C GLN A 194 -0.75 2.71 3.51
N PRO A 195 -0.76 3.98 3.07
CA PRO A 195 -1.76 4.94 3.50
C PRO A 195 -3.13 4.61 2.91
N ASN A 196 -4.19 4.88 3.67
CA ASN A 196 -5.58 4.61 3.28
C ASN A 196 -6.27 5.86 2.71
N TRP A 197 -5.77 6.40 1.60
CA TRP A 197 -6.28 7.67 1.06
C TRP A 197 -7.64 7.59 0.36
N MET A 198 -8.22 6.39 0.15
CA MET A 198 -9.58 6.19 -0.40
C MET A 198 -9.94 7.12 -1.57
N ASN A 199 -9.04 7.17 -2.56
CA ASN A 199 -9.17 7.81 -3.87
C ASN A 199 -9.62 9.28 -3.84
N THR A 200 -9.03 10.11 -2.97
CA THR A 200 -9.17 11.57 -3.07
C THR A 200 -7.89 12.28 -2.65
N GLY A 201 -7.59 13.43 -3.26
CA GLY A 201 -6.46 14.28 -2.85
C GLY A 201 -6.54 14.71 -1.38
N LYS A 202 -7.71 15.17 -0.91
CA LYS A 202 -7.87 15.60 0.49
C LYS A 202 -7.45 14.51 1.49
N ARG A 203 -7.87 13.27 1.27
CA ARG A 203 -7.54 12.15 2.15
C ARG A 203 -6.09 11.71 2.00
N ALA A 204 -5.51 11.79 0.80
CA ALA A 204 -4.07 11.59 0.62
C ALA A 204 -3.28 12.61 1.44
N ARG A 205 -3.67 13.89 1.40
CA ARG A 205 -3.11 14.94 2.24
C ARG A 205 -3.24 14.63 3.73
N ASP A 206 -4.43 14.24 4.20
CA ASP A 206 -4.64 13.83 5.60
C ASP A 206 -3.69 12.69 5.99
N CYS A 207 -3.54 11.68 5.14
CA CYS A 207 -2.62 10.55 5.37
C CYS A 207 -1.16 11.02 5.48
N ILE A 208 -0.70 11.93 4.62
CA ILE A 208 0.66 12.46 4.66
C ILE A 208 0.86 13.33 5.91
N GLU A 209 -0.11 14.17 6.30
CA GLU A 209 -0.04 14.95 7.55
C GLU A 209 0.04 14.06 8.79
N MET A 210 -0.74 12.99 8.84
CA MET A 210 -0.65 12.01 9.94
C MET A 210 0.70 11.30 9.95
N ALA A 211 1.25 10.95 8.78
CA ALA A 211 2.58 10.36 8.68
C ALA A 211 3.67 11.34 9.16
N LYS A 212 3.60 12.62 8.77
CA LYS A 212 4.49 13.70 9.23
C LYS A 212 4.50 13.83 10.75
N ILE A 213 3.32 13.83 11.38
CA ILE A 213 3.18 13.86 12.83
C ILE A 213 3.84 12.62 13.46
N ALA A 214 3.54 11.42 12.96
CA ALA A 214 4.09 10.17 13.49
C ALA A 214 5.61 10.06 13.33
N ARG A 215 6.15 10.69 12.28
CA ARG A 215 7.59 10.74 11.95
C ARG A 215 8.31 11.94 12.55
N GLN A 216 7.59 12.88 13.16
CA GLN A 216 8.09 14.15 13.67
C GLN A 216 8.90 14.91 12.61
N THR A 217 8.30 15.08 11.43
CA THR A 217 8.96 15.67 10.26
C THR A 217 7.99 16.51 9.43
N ASP A 218 8.51 17.23 8.45
CA ASP A 218 7.76 18.03 7.49
C ASP A 218 7.76 17.39 6.09
N ASP A 219 7.27 18.11 5.08
CA ASP A 219 7.21 17.60 3.71
C ASP A 219 8.60 17.35 3.12
N ASP A 220 9.58 18.19 3.43
CA ASP A 220 10.97 18.01 2.96
C ASP A 220 11.60 16.77 3.60
N GLY A 221 11.38 16.57 4.89
CA GLY A 221 11.85 15.36 5.56
C GLY A 221 11.15 14.08 5.08
N MET A 222 9.85 14.14 4.74
CA MET A 222 9.16 13.02 4.08
C MET A 222 9.71 12.74 2.67
N ARG A 223 10.07 13.76 1.89
CA ARG A 223 10.70 13.59 0.57
C ARG A 223 12.08 12.94 0.66
N GLN A 224 12.88 13.34 1.65
CA GLN A 224 14.22 12.79 1.87
C GLN A 224 14.18 11.38 2.47
N ARG A 225 13.18 11.09 3.31
CA ARG A 225 13.04 9.84 4.05
C ARG A 225 11.59 9.35 4.01
N PRO A 226 11.13 8.85 2.85
CA PRO A 226 9.73 8.42 2.68
C PRO A 226 9.39 7.29 3.67
N ALA A 227 8.22 7.39 4.29
CA ALA A 227 7.77 6.46 5.33
C ALA A 227 6.49 5.67 4.96
N ILE A 228 5.81 6.11 3.90
CA ILE A 228 4.57 5.53 3.39
C ILE A 228 4.76 5.18 1.92
N VAL A 229 4.15 4.07 1.50
CA VAL A 229 4.10 3.67 0.09
C VAL A 229 2.79 2.95 -0.15
N GLY A 230 2.06 3.35 -1.20
CA GLY A 230 0.76 2.80 -1.52
C GLY A 230 0.54 2.68 -3.01
N GLY A 231 -0.49 1.93 -3.39
CA GLY A 231 -0.86 1.73 -4.79
C GLY A 231 -1.73 2.85 -5.31
N VAL A 232 -1.36 3.42 -6.46
CA VAL A 232 -2.23 4.22 -7.30
C VAL A 232 -2.70 3.32 -8.43
N ASN A 233 -4.02 3.16 -8.57
CA ASN A 233 -4.59 2.30 -9.61
C ASN A 233 -5.08 3.14 -10.78
N THR A 234 -4.97 2.57 -11.99
CA THR A 234 -5.69 3.03 -13.16
C THR A 234 -6.97 2.22 -13.32
N ASN A 235 -7.99 2.83 -13.94
CA ASN A 235 -9.22 2.14 -14.29
C ASN A 235 -9.06 1.59 -15.70
N SER A 236 -8.82 0.28 -15.78
CA SER A 236 -8.67 -0.37 -17.08
C SER A 236 -10.02 -0.45 -17.82
N PRO A 237 -10.04 -0.17 -19.14
CA PRO A 237 -8.90 0.23 -19.98
C PRO A 237 -8.63 1.74 -20.02
N LEU A 238 -7.35 2.13 -19.94
CA LEU A 238 -6.79 3.45 -20.32
C LEU A 238 -7.46 4.69 -19.68
N LEU A 239 -7.96 4.58 -18.46
CA LEU A 239 -8.52 5.70 -17.70
C LEU A 239 -7.73 5.93 -16.40
N PHE A 240 -7.40 7.18 -16.13
CA PHE A 240 -6.92 7.65 -14.84
C PHE A 240 -7.96 8.60 -14.23
N ASP A 241 -8.70 8.11 -13.24
CA ASP A 241 -9.78 8.89 -12.62
C ASP A 241 -9.25 10.05 -11.77
N GLU A 242 -10.12 11.04 -11.56
CA GLU A 242 -9.79 12.26 -10.81
C GLU A 242 -9.29 11.95 -9.40
N GLY A 243 -9.92 10.99 -8.71
CA GLY A 243 -9.61 10.65 -7.33
C GLY A 243 -8.21 10.07 -7.15
N GLN A 244 -7.83 9.14 -8.03
CA GLN A 244 -6.48 8.57 -8.07
C GLN A 244 -5.43 9.59 -8.53
N ALA A 245 -5.73 10.37 -9.57
CA ALA A 245 -4.82 11.37 -10.10
C ALA A 245 -4.52 12.49 -9.11
N ASP A 246 -5.55 13.00 -8.42
CA ASP A 246 -5.38 14.01 -7.38
C ASP A 246 -4.75 13.43 -6.11
N GLY A 247 -5.02 12.17 -5.78
CA GLY A 247 -4.33 11.47 -4.68
C GLY A 247 -2.83 11.33 -4.92
N MET A 248 -2.41 10.98 -6.15
CA MET A 248 -1.01 10.83 -6.53
C MET A 248 -0.24 12.16 -6.50
N ARG A 249 -0.92 13.29 -6.70
CA ARG A 249 -0.31 14.63 -6.72
C ARG A 249 0.16 15.10 -5.34
N GLU A 250 -0.60 14.77 -4.29
CA GLU A 250 -0.37 15.28 -2.92
C GLU A 250 0.95 14.80 -2.29
#